data_AF-A0A8J7PLX7-F1
#
_entry.id   AF-A0A8J7PLX7-F1
#
_cell.length_a   1.000
_cell.length_b   1.000
_cell.length_c   1.000
_cell.angle_alpha   90.00
_cell.angle_beta   90.00
_cell.angle_gamma   90.00
#
_symmetry.space_group_name_H-M   'P 1'
#
loop_
_entity.id
_entity.type
_entity.pdbx_description
1 polymer ?
#
loop_
_entity_poly.entity_id
_entity_poly.type
_entity_poly.pdbx_seq_one_letter_code
_entity_poly.pdbx_strand_id
1 'polypeptide(L)'
;MTNLISVWESLTARLRGVGESLPPLVLRLIMAWEFWESGSEKYLGDNWFTDIQSKFPFPFSAIPADISWALATYLELGGAVLLLFGLFTRFAAYSLIVLTFVATAAVHWPDMISMWSDLAKGYAITDMGHGNFKLPLLFVVMLLPIVFSGPGKISLDHLLSRILRSGKNIPPVADAYAWALASLALAIPFLLLTPFFGATLLLIAIALGLFGRFARA
;
A
#
# COMPACT_ATOMS: atom_id res chain seq x y z
N MET A 1 13.19 27.19 31.90
CA MET A 1 13.20 25.91 31.15
C MET A 1 11.83 25.23 31.13
N THR A 2 11.09 25.22 32.24
CA THR A 2 9.72 24.65 32.34
C THR A 2 8.69 25.24 31.37
N ASN A 3 8.76 26.54 31.04
CA ASN A 3 7.78 27.18 30.16
C ASN A 3 7.96 26.83 28.65
N LEU A 4 9.19 26.61 28.20
CA LEU A 4 9.43 26.20 26.80
C LEU A 4 9.00 24.76 26.55
N ILE A 5 9.22 23.87 27.53
CA ILE A 5 8.81 22.47 27.46
C ILE A 5 7.28 22.37 27.44
N SER A 6 6.57 23.09 28.32
CA SER A 6 5.10 23.06 28.35
C SER A 6 4.47 23.65 27.08
N VAL A 7 5.04 24.71 26.51
CA VAL A 7 4.62 25.26 25.22
C VAL A 7 4.82 24.23 24.11
N TRP A 8 5.99 23.58 24.05
CA TRP A 8 6.27 22.53 23.06
C TRP A 8 5.29 21.34 23.18
N GLU A 9 5.03 20.86 24.40
CA GLU A 9 4.07 19.78 24.65
C GLU A 9 2.66 20.16 24.21
N SER A 10 2.22 21.39 24.50
CA SER A 10 0.92 21.91 24.07
C SER A 10 0.79 22.00 22.55
N LEU A 11 1.82 22.52 21.87
CA LEU A 11 1.86 22.62 20.42
C LEU A 11 1.85 21.24 19.76
N THR A 12 2.71 20.34 20.22
CA THR A 12 2.81 18.99 19.65
C THR A 12 1.57 18.15 19.92
N ALA A 13 0.90 18.31 21.07
CA ALA A 13 -0.38 17.66 21.34
C ALA A 13 -1.47 18.07 20.33
N ARG A 14 -1.54 19.36 19.97
CA ARG A 14 -2.48 19.86 18.95
C ARG A 14 -2.16 19.30 17.57
N LEU A 15 -0.90 19.27 17.18
CA LEU A 15 -0.45 18.68 15.91
C LEU A 15 -0.76 17.18 15.85
N ARG A 16 -0.53 16.43 16.93
CA ARG A 16 -0.91 15.01 17.03
C ARG A 16 -2.41 14.81 16.84
N GLY A 17 -3.24 15.67 17.44
CA GLY A 17 -4.70 15.63 17.27
C GLY A 17 -5.14 15.82 15.82
N VAL A 18 -4.51 16.75 15.08
CA VAL A 18 -4.74 16.93 13.64
C VAL A 18 -4.17 15.76 12.82
N GLY A 19 -3.06 15.16 13.28
CA GLY A 19 -2.39 14.02 12.68
C GLY A 19 -3.27 12.76 12.55
N GLU A 20 -4.30 12.62 13.38
CA GLU A 20 -5.28 11.51 13.29
C GLU A 20 -6.30 11.70 12.14
N SER A 21 -6.32 12.87 11.51
CA SER A 21 -7.32 13.26 10.51
C SER A 21 -6.69 13.65 9.17
N LEU A 22 -5.75 14.61 9.20
CA LEU A 22 -5.29 15.29 7.99
C LEU A 22 -4.31 14.43 7.15
N PRO A 23 -3.22 13.87 7.69
CA PRO A 23 -2.33 13.00 6.91
C PRO A 23 -3.04 11.82 6.20
N PRO A 24 -3.86 10.99 6.87
CA PRO A 24 -4.54 9.89 6.18
C PRO A 24 -5.58 10.39 5.16
N LEU A 25 -6.18 11.57 5.35
CA LEU A 25 -7.05 12.18 4.33
C LEU A 25 -6.25 12.58 3.09
N VAL A 26 -5.15 13.31 3.27
CA VAL A 26 -4.31 13.77 2.15
C VAL A 26 -3.77 12.58 1.37
N LEU A 27 -3.22 11.57 2.05
CA LEU A 27 -2.72 10.35 1.41
C LEU A 27 -3.81 9.64 0.60
N ARG A 28 -5.05 9.58 1.11
CA ARG A 28 -6.17 8.99 0.38
C ARG A 28 -6.56 9.80 -0.85
N LEU A 29 -6.61 11.13 -0.74
CA LEU A 29 -7.00 11.99 -1.85
C LEU A 29 -6.00 11.93 -3.01
N ILE A 30 -4.70 12.01 -2.70
CA ILE A 30 -3.67 11.91 -3.74
C ILE A 30 -3.67 10.50 -4.37
N MET A 31 -3.78 9.44 -3.57
CA MET A 31 -3.83 8.08 -4.13
C MET A 31 -5.12 7.82 -4.90
N ALA A 32 -6.26 8.33 -4.46
CA ALA A 32 -7.50 8.24 -5.23
C ALA A 32 -7.35 8.94 -6.59
N TRP A 33 -6.69 10.10 -6.65
CA TRP A 33 -6.45 10.80 -7.91
C TRP A 33 -5.59 9.97 -8.87
N GLU A 34 -4.41 9.54 -8.43
CA GLU A 34 -3.45 8.81 -9.28
C GLU A 34 -4.05 7.50 -9.84
N PHE A 35 -4.75 6.73 -9.00
CA PHE A 35 -5.37 5.48 -9.46
C PHE A 35 -6.64 5.73 -10.27
N TRP A 36 -7.36 6.84 -10.06
CA TRP A 36 -8.48 7.20 -10.92
C TRP A 36 -8.02 7.55 -12.33
N GLU A 37 -6.94 8.32 -12.45
CA GLU A 37 -6.33 8.67 -13.73
C GLU A 37 -5.85 7.40 -14.45
N SER A 38 -5.03 6.58 -13.79
CA SER A 38 -4.51 5.34 -14.38
C SER A 38 -5.60 4.33 -14.76
N GLY A 39 -6.65 4.22 -13.93
CA GLY A 39 -7.79 3.36 -14.22
C GLY A 39 -8.65 3.89 -15.37
N SER A 40 -8.80 5.21 -15.49
CA SER A 40 -9.56 5.85 -16.58
C SER A 40 -8.87 5.65 -17.93
N GLU A 41 -7.53 5.73 -17.97
CA GLU A 41 -6.73 5.42 -19.15
C GLU A 41 -6.96 3.97 -19.63
N LYS A 42 -7.00 3.00 -18.71
CA LYS A 42 -7.28 1.60 -19.06
C LYS A 42 -8.74 1.35 -19.45
N TYR A 43 -9.66 2.08 -18.84
CA TYR A 43 -11.08 1.96 -19.15
C TYR A 43 -11.44 2.50 -20.55
N LEU A 44 -10.75 3.56 -20.98
CA LEU A 44 -10.98 4.22 -22.27
C LEU A 44 -10.03 3.78 -23.38
N GLY A 45 -8.91 3.15 -23.02
CA GLY A 45 -7.86 2.72 -23.94
C GLY A 45 -7.98 1.27 -24.40
N ASP A 46 -7.03 0.89 -25.26
CA ASP A 46 -6.92 -0.47 -25.78
C ASP A 46 -6.11 -1.39 -24.84
N ASN A 47 -6.52 -2.66 -24.76
CA ASN A 47 -5.88 -3.65 -23.91
C ASN A 47 -4.51 -4.07 -24.45
N TRP A 48 -3.45 -3.45 -23.94
CA TRP A 48 -2.06 -3.79 -24.26
C TRP A 48 -1.47 -4.92 -23.39
N PHE A 49 -2.21 -5.47 -22.43
CA PHE A 49 -1.72 -6.60 -21.63
C PHE A 49 -1.50 -7.86 -22.48
N THR A 50 -2.16 -7.97 -23.62
CA THR A 50 -1.94 -9.06 -24.59
C THR A 50 -0.47 -9.15 -25.02
N ASP A 51 0.22 -8.01 -25.12
CA ASP A 51 1.60 -7.92 -25.62
C ASP A 51 2.63 -8.28 -24.54
N ILE A 52 2.24 -8.20 -23.27
CA ILE A 52 3.11 -8.45 -22.12
C ILE A 52 2.65 -9.63 -21.25
N GLN A 53 1.68 -10.42 -21.70
CA GLN A 53 1.09 -11.53 -20.96
C GLN A 53 2.14 -12.50 -20.38
N SER A 54 3.18 -12.81 -21.14
CA SER A 54 4.27 -13.72 -20.71
C SER A 54 5.18 -13.14 -19.64
N LYS A 55 5.14 -11.83 -19.40
CA LYS A 55 5.93 -11.13 -18.39
C LYS A 55 5.25 -11.04 -17.02
N PHE A 56 3.95 -11.33 -16.93
CA PHE A 56 3.26 -11.30 -15.65
C PHE A 56 3.84 -12.34 -14.67
N PRO A 57 3.97 -12.01 -13.37
CA PRO A 57 4.35 -13.01 -12.38
C PRO A 57 3.24 -14.06 -12.22
N PHE A 58 3.60 -15.30 -11.90
CA PHE A 58 2.62 -16.31 -11.49
C PHE A 58 1.90 -15.84 -10.20
N PRO A 59 0.57 -16.02 -10.07
CA PRO A 59 -0.33 -16.76 -10.96
C PRO A 59 -0.93 -15.96 -12.12
N PHE A 60 -0.65 -14.66 -12.24
CA PHE A 60 -1.25 -13.78 -13.25
C PHE A 60 -0.84 -14.13 -14.68
N SER A 61 0.33 -14.73 -14.89
CA SER A 61 0.73 -15.28 -16.20
C SER A 61 -0.21 -16.37 -16.73
N ALA A 62 -0.92 -17.08 -15.84
CA ALA A 62 -1.89 -18.11 -16.21
C ALA A 62 -3.31 -17.57 -16.42
N ILE A 63 -3.56 -16.29 -16.13
CA ILE A 63 -4.87 -15.64 -16.26
C ILE A 63 -4.91 -14.90 -17.60
N PRO A 64 -5.93 -15.08 -18.46
CA PRO A 64 -6.05 -14.37 -19.73
C PRO A 64 -5.90 -12.84 -19.60
N ALA A 65 -5.22 -12.22 -20.57
CA ALA A 65 -4.93 -10.79 -20.58
C ALA A 65 -6.17 -9.91 -20.38
N ASP A 66 -7.29 -10.26 -21.01
CA ASP A 66 -8.55 -9.52 -20.88
C ASP A 66 -9.10 -9.52 -19.45
N ILE A 67 -8.95 -10.65 -18.74
CA ILE A 67 -9.39 -10.76 -17.34
C ILE A 67 -8.45 -9.93 -16.46
N SER A 68 -7.14 -10.03 -16.67
CA SER A 68 -6.14 -9.23 -15.94
C SER A 68 -6.32 -7.72 -16.18
N TRP A 69 -6.64 -7.32 -17.41
CA TRP A 69 -6.92 -5.93 -17.80
C TRP A 69 -8.15 -5.39 -17.08
N ALA A 70 -9.28 -6.12 -17.17
CA ALA A 70 -10.51 -5.75 -16.50
C ALA A 70 -10.31 -5.69 -14.98
N LEU A 71 -9.62 -6.68 -14.40
CA LEU A 71 -9.33 -6.71 -12.97
C LEU A 71 -8.50 -5.50 -12.54
N ALA A 72 -7.43 -5.18 -13.26
CA ALA A 72 -6.61 -4.01 -12.96
C ALA A 72 -7.43 -2.71 -13.06
N THR A 73 -8.17 -2.53 -14.15
CA THR A 73 -9.02 -1.36 -14.39
C THR A 73 -10.03 -1.12 -13.27
N TYR A 74 -10.78 -2.16 -12.89
CA TYR A 74 -11.82 -2.03 -11.87
C TYR A 74 -11.25 -1.96 -10.44
N LEU A 75 -10.10 -2.57 -10.17
CA LEU A 75 -9.41 -2.39 -8.89
C LEU A 75 -8.87 -0.97 -8.74
N GLU A 76 -8.33 -0.36 -9.80
CA GLU A 76 -7.85 1.02 -9.80
C GLU A 76 -9.01 2.01 -9.60
N LEU A 77 -10.06 1.93 -10.44
CA LEU A 77 -11.21 2.82 -10.34
C LEU A 77 -12.00 2.61 -9.04
N GLY A 78 -12.31 1.36 -8.71
CA GLY A 78 -13.04 1.02 -7.49
C GLY A 78 -12.22 1.35 -6.24
N GLY A 79 -10.92 1.02 -6.24
CA GLY A 79 -9.99 1.37 -5.18
C GLY A 79 -9.87 2.88 -4.97
N ALA A 80 -9.79 3.66 -6.06
CA ALA A 80 -9.77 5.11 -6.00
C ALA A 80 -11.03 5.69 -5.34
N VAL A 81 -12.22 5.22 -5.74
CA VAL A 81 -13.49 5.63 -5.13
C VAL A 81 -13.55 5.26 -3.64
N LEU A 82 -13.14 4.04 -3.29
CA LEU A 82 -13.09 3.58 -1.91
C LEU A 82 -12.12 4.42 -1.05
N LEU A 83 -10.94 4.76 -1.58
CA LEU A 83 -9.98 5.64 -0.90
C LEU A 83 -10.53 7.07 -0.73
N LEU A 84 -11.12 7.64 -1.79
CA LEU A 84 -11.69 8.98 -1.79
C LEU A 84 -12.66 9.17 -0.61
N PHE A 85 -13.63 8.27 -0.49
CA PHE A 85 -14.62 8.31 0.59
C PHE A 85 -14.10 7.72 1.91
N GLY A 86 -12.99 6.98 1.87
CA GLY A 86 -12.46 6.28 3.03
C GLY A 86 -13.39 5.18 3.50
N LEU A 87 -13.85 4.34 2.57
CA LEU A 87 -14.69 3.16 2.80
C LEU A 87 -13.91 1.89 2.48
N PHE A 88 -13.92 0.89 3.36
CA PHE A 88 -13.08 -0.32 3.24
C PHE A 88 -11.61 0.01 2.97
N THR A 89 -11.10 1.04 3.63
CA THR A 89 -9.89 1.74 3.20
C THR A 89 -8.64 0.85 3.26
N ARG A 90 -8.51 0.01 4.31
CA ARG A 90 -7.38 -0.93 4.41
C ARG A 90 -7.39 -1.96 3.28
N PHE A 91 -8.57 -2.43 2.91
CA PHE A 91 -8.73 -3.37 1.79
C PHE A 91 -8.40 -2.71 0.45
N ALA A 92 -8.93 -1.51 0.20
CA ALA A 92 -8.63 -0.75 -1.02
C ALA A 92 -7.13 -0.45 -1.14
N ALA A 93 -6.51 0.11 -0.08
CA ALA A 93 -5.09 0.42 -0.08
C ALA A 93 -4.21 -0.82 -0.29
N TYR A 94 -4.53 -1.93 0.37
CA TYR A 94 -3.77 -3.17 0.21
C TYR A 94 -3.91 -3.77 -1.21
N SER A 95 -5.12 -3.74 -1.78
CA SER A 95 -5.36 -4.22 -3.14
C SER A 95 -4.58 -3.42 -4.17
N LEU A 96 -4.52 -2.09 -4.00
CA LEU A 96 -3.75 -1.19 -4.86
C LEU A 96 -2.24 -1.38 -4.71
N ILE A 97 -1.73 -1.70 -3.50
CA ILE A 97 -0.34 -2.11 -3.31
C ILE A 97 -0.05 -3.39 -4.12
N VAL A 98 -0.86 -4.43 -3.96
CA VAL A 98 -0.64 -5.70 -4.68
C VAL A 98 -0.68 -5.47 -6.20
N LEU A 99 -1.65 -4.70 -6.68
CA LEU A 99 -1.77 -4.33 -8.10
C LEU A 99 -0.51 -3.61 -8.58
N THR A 100 -0.01 -2.63 -7.81
CA THR A 100 1.19 -1.86 -8.15
C THR A 100 2.42 -2.77 -8.24
N PHE A 101 2.56 -3.74 -7.34
CA PHE A 101 3.63 -4.73 -7.39
C PHE A 101 3.54 -5.63 -8.63
N VAL A 102 2.35 -6.13 -8.97
CA VAL A 102 2.15 -6.96 -10.18
C VAL A 102 2.45 -6.18 -11.45
N ALA A 103 1.96 -4.94 -11.55
CA ALA A 103 2.23 -4.07 -12.69
C ALA A 103 3.73 -3.77 -12.82
N THR A 104 4.39 -3.46 -11.71
CA THR A 104 5.84 -3.23 -11.68
C THR A 104 6.61 -4.47 -12.11
N ALA A 105 6.23 -5.65 -11.63
CA ALA A 105 6.85 -6.92 -12.02
C ALA A 105 6.67 -7.19 -13.52
N ALA A 106 5.50 -6.94 -14.09
CA ALA A 106 5.23 -7.25 -15.50
C ALA A 106 5.96 -6.32 -16.48
N VAL A 107 6.12 -5.04 -16.13
CA VAL A 107 6.65 -4.01 -17.05
C VAL A 107 8.15 -3.74 -16.85
N HIS A 108 8.70 -3.99 -15.65
CA HIS A 108 10.06 -3.55 -15.30
C HIS A 108 11.00 -4.64 -14.74
N TRP A 109 10.74 -5.92 -15.04
CA TRP A 109 11.42 -7.06 -14.40
C TRP A 109 12.96 -7.13 -14.51
N PRO A 110 13.64 -6.92 -15.66
CA PRO A 110 15.09 -7.08 -15.70
C PRO A 110 15.84 -5.96 -14.99
N ASP A 111 15.25 -4.75 -14.94
CA ASP A 111 15.89 -3.53 -14.40
C ASP A 111 15.79 -3.44 -12.86
N MET A 112 15.18 -4.43 -12.20
CA MET A 112 15.02 -4.48 -10.74
C MET A 112 16.34 -4.67 -9.97
N ILE A 113 17.31 -5.39 -10.54
CA ILE A 113 18.61 -5.61 -9.89
C ILE A 113 19.41 -4.30 -9.87
N SER A 114 19.30 -3.49 -10.93
CA SER A 114 19.88 -2.15 -10.98
C SER A 114 19.03 -1.10 -10.30
N MET A 115 17.75 -1.36 -9.99
CA MET A 115 16.81 -0.42 -9.36
C MET A 115 17.40 0.30 -8.16
N TRP A 116 18.08 -0.40 -7.25
CA TRP A 116 18.68 0.23 -6.07
C TRP A 116 19.79 1.23 -6.42
N SER A 117 20.59 0.90 -7.44
CA SER A 117 21.61 1.80 -7.99
C SER A 117 21.00 2.94 -8.80
N ASP A 118 19.90 2.70 -9.52
CA ASP A 118 19.19 3.70 -10.34
C ASP A 118 18.37 4.67 -9.48
N LEU A 119 17.82 4.22 -8.34
CA LEU A 119 17.15 5.06 -7.36
C LEU A 119 18.09 6.15 -6.84
N ALA A 120 19.37 5.80 -6.66
CA ALA A 120 20.43 6.68 -6.20
C ALA A 120 20.93 7.69 -7.27
N LYS A 121 20.64 7.48 -8.56
CA LYS A 121 21.09 8.35 -9.67
C LYS A 121 20.35 9.69 -9.80
N GLY A 122 19.51 10.08 -8.84
CA GLY A 122 18.84 11.40 -8.79
C GLY A 122 17.41 11.44 -9.35
N TYR A 123 16.74 12.60 -9.30
CA TYR A 123 15.34 12.83 -9.70
C TYR A 123 15.18 12.85 -11.24
N ALA A 124 15.36 11.71 -11.90
CA ALA A 124 14.89 11.52 -13.28
C ALA A 124 13.58 10.74 -13.24
N ILE A 125 12.48 11.37 -13.66
CA ILE A 125 11.26 10.69 -14.10
C ILE A 125 11.22 10.98 -15.60
N THR A 126 11.69 10.03 -16.41
CA THR A 126 11.72 10.16 -17.88
C THR A 126 11.25 8.86 -18.50
N ASP A 127 10.63 8.93 -19.67
CA ASP A 127 10.16 7.75 -20.42
C ASP A 127 11.31 6.87 -20.96
N MET A 128 12.56 7.24 -20.67
CA MET A 128 13.78 6.65 -21.24
C MET A 128 14.47 5.62 -20.31
N GLY A 129 13.70 4.97 -19.44
CA GLY A 129 14.10 3.72 -18.77
C GLY A 129 14.90 3.84 -17.47
N HIS A 130 15.26 5.05 -17.01
CA HIS A 130 15.97 5.23 -15.74
C HIS A 130 15.15 6.07 -14.76
N GLY A 131 14.60 5.41 -13.72
CA GLY A 131 13.82 6.07 -12.66
C GLY A 131 12.34 5.69 -12.59
N ASN A 132 11.84 4.88 -13.53
CA ASN A 132 10.43 4.44 -13.62
C ASN A 132 9.91 3.68 -12.39
N PHE A 133 10.80 3.21 -11.52
CA PHE A 133 10.46 2.56 -10.25
C PHE A 133 10.08 3.52 -9.13
N LYS A 134 10.45 4.80 -9.24
CA LYS A 134 10.25 5.78 -8.17
C LYS A 134 8.77 6.03 -7.92
N LEU A 135 7.99 6.18 -8.99
CA LEU A 135 6.57 6.49 -8.86
C LEU A 135 5.78 5.33 -8.24
N PRO A 136 5.90 4.06 -8.72
CA PRO A 136 5.30 2.91 -8.04
C PRO A 136 5.75 2.76 -6.59
N LEU A 137 7.04 2.98 -6.29
CA LEU A 137 7.55 2.93 -4.92
C LEU A 137 6.92 4.01 -4.03
N LEU A 138 6.77 5.23 -4.54
CA LEU A 138 6.12 6.33 -3.82
C LEU A 138 4.65 6.00 -3.53
N PHE A 139 3.93 5.38 -4.47
CA PHE A 139 2.55 4.94 -4.25
C PHE A 139 2.49 3.92 -3.10
N VAL A 140 3.36 2.91 -3.12
CA VAL A 140 3.45 1.92 -2.04
C VAL A 140 3.75 2.61 -0.71
N VAL A 141 4.75 3.50 -0.67
CA VAL A 141 5.12 4.26 0.55
C VAL A 141 3.97 5.11 1.08
N MET A 142 3.16 5.72 0.21
CA MET A 142 2.00 6.51 0.59
C MET A 142 0.81 5.65 1.05
N LEU A 143 0.65 4.44 0.50
CA LEU A 143 -0.42 3.50 0.88
C LEU A 143 -0.10 2.72 2.17
N LEU A 144 1.18 2.49 2.50
CA LEU A 144 1.59 1.74 3.70
C LEU A 144 1.01 2.34 5.00
N PRO A 145 1.08 3.66 5.26
CA PRO A 145 0.43 4.26 6.42
C PRO A 145 -1.08 4.01 6.45
N ILE A 146 -1.75 3.98 5.30
CA ILE A 146 -3.19 3.69 5.23
C ILE A 146 -3.47 2.23 5.60
N VAL A 147 -2.64 1.28 5.13
CA VAL A 147 -2.76 -0.14 5.46
C VAL A 147 -2.56 -0.39 6.95
N PHE A 148 -1.60 0.26 7.60
CA PHE A 148 -1.25 0.00 9.01
C PHE A 148 -1.99 0.88 10.01
N SER A 149 -2.11 2.18 9.73
CA SER A 149 -2.76 3.15 10.62
C SER A 149 -4.27 3.28 10.35
N GLY A 150 -4.71 2.96 9.13
CA GLY A 150 -6.11 2.98 8.74
C GLY A 150 -6.59 4.30 8.14
N PRO A 151 -7.91 4.53 8.11
CA PRO A 151 -8.54 5.52 7.24
C PRO A 151 -8.50 6.98 7.75
N GLY A 152 -8.12 7.17 9.03
CA GLY A 152 -8.23 8.46 9.73
C GLY A 152 -9.68 8.81 10.12
N LYS A 153 -9.83 9.88 10.93
CA LYS A 153 -11.15 10.30 11.45
C LYS A 153 -12.12 10.84 10.41
N ILE A 154 -11.60 11.42 9.32
CA ILE A 154 -12.42 12.00 8.23
C ILE A 154 -12.63 10.91 7.17
N SER A 155 -13.38 9.86 7.48
CA SER A 155 -13.62 8.73 6.58
C SER A 155 -14.99 8.09 6.86
N LEU A 156 -15.56 7.43 5.84
CA LEU A 156 -16.78 6.64 6.02
C LEU A 156 -16.55 5.45 6.96
N ASP A 157 -15.38 4.83 6.95
CA ASP A 157 -15.01 3.78 7.91
C ASP A 157 -15.08 4.28 9.37
N HIS A 158 -14.58 5.51 9.63
CA HIS A 158 -14.69 6.11 10.96
C HIS A 158 -16.14 6.41 11.32
N LEU A 159 -16.94 6.93 10.38
CA LEU A 159 -18.37 7.18 10.58
C LEU A 159 -19.12 5.88 10.90
N LEU A 160 -18.90 4.82 10.12
CA LEU A 160 -19.49 3.50 10.33
C LEU A 160 -19.07 2.91 11.68
N SER A 161 -17.79 3.02 12.06
CA SER A 161 -17.33 2.54 13.38
C SER A 161 -18.06 3.24 14.54
N ARG A 162 -18.37 4.54 14.39
CA ARG A 162 -19.14 5.31 15.37
C ARG A 162 -20.60 4.86 15.43
N ILE A 163 -21.24 4.65 14.28
CA ILE A 163 -22.63 4.21 14.17
C ILE A 163 -22.80 2.80 14.76
N LEU A 164 -21.91 1.88 14.38
CA LEU A 164 -21.91 0.49 14.84
C LEU A 164 -21.38 0.32 16.28
N ARG A 165 -20.90 1.42 16.91
CA ARG A 165 -20.26 1.42 18.24
C ARG A 165 -19.11 0.40 18.35
N SER A 166 -18.45 0.11 17.24
CA SER A 166 -17.37 -0.87 17.15
C SER A 166 -16.02 -0.19 17.40
N GLY A 167 -15.09 -0.90 18.05
CA GLY A 167 -13.67 -0.51 18.11
C GLY A 167 -13.35 0.73 18.96
N LYS A 168 -14.26 1.23 19.79
CA LYS A 168 -13.91 2.24 20.79
C LYS A 168 -13.05 1.60 21.88
N ASN A 169 -11.86 2.17 22.11
CA ASN A 169 -10.94 1.89 23.23
C ASN A 169 -10.08 0.62 23.16
N ILE A 170 -9.82 0.04 21.97
CA ILE A 170 -8.79 -1.00 21.85
C ILE A 170 -7.43 -0.30 21.65
N PRO A 171 -6.50 -0.36 22.62
CA PRO A 171 -5.17 0.21 22.45
C PRO A 171 -4.41 -0.54 21.35
N PRO A 172 -3.49 0.13 20.61
CA PRO A 172 -2.66 -0.55 19.63
C PRO A 172 -1.80 -1.63 20.32
N VAL A 173 -1.75 -2.81 19.72
CA VAL A 173 -0.92 -3.94 20.18
C VAL A 173 0.21 -4.14 19.18
N ALA A 174 1.45 -4.22 19.68
CA ALA A 174 2.65 -4.45 18.88
C ALA A 174 3.39 -5.72 19.34
N ASP A 175 2.64 -6.78 19.63
CA ASP A 175 3.16 -8.08 20.04
C ASP A 175 3.71 -8.88 18.84
N ALA A 176 4.24 -10.09 19.09
CA ALA A 176 4.78 -10.95 18.04
C ALA A 176 3.75 -11.26 16.93
N TYR A 177 2.46 -11.34 17.25
CA TYR A 177 1.41 -11.57 16.25
C TYR A 177 1.15 -10.34 15.38
N ALA A 178 1.22 -9.14 15.95
CA ALA A 178 1.14 -7.91 15.18
C ALA A 178 2.28 -7.82 14.16
N TRP A 179 3.51 -8.16 14.56
CA TRP A 179 4.65 -8.22 13.65
C TRP A 179 4.55 -9.37 12.65
N ALA A 180 4.04 -10.53 13.04
CA ALA A 180 3.77 -11.64 12.12
C ALA A 180 2.79 -11.22 11.00
N LEU A 181 1.70 -10.54 11.38
CA LEU A 181 0.70 -10.04 10.43
C LEU A 181 1.29 -8.96 9.50
N ALA A 182 2.09 -8.04 10.05
CA ALA A 182 2.78 -7.04 9.24
C ALA A 182 3.76 -7.66 8.24
N SER A 183 4.57 -8.64 8.68
CA SER A 183 5.47 -9.39 7.81
C SER A 183 4.71 -10.15 6.73
N LEU A 184 3.58 -10.79 7.07
CA LEU A 184 2.74 -11.49 6.09
C LEU A 184 2.15 -10.53 5.05
N ALA A 185 1.61 -9.39 5.50
CA ALA A 185 1.02 -8.38 4.61
C ALA A 185 2.04 -7.88 3.59
N LEU A 186 3.30 -7.67 4.00
CA LEU A 186 4.39 -7.28 3.11
C LEU A 186 4.91 -8.44 2.25
N ALA A 187 4.96 -9.66 2.79
CA ALA A 187 5.48 -10.83 2.08
C ALA A 187 4.74 -11.09 0.77
N ILE A 188 3.40 -10.95 0.75
CA ILE A 188 2.58 -11.28 -0.42
C ILE A 188 2.95 -10.44 -1.65
N PRO A 189 2.94 -9.09 -1.62
CA PRO A 189 3.41 -8.29 -2.75
C PRO A 189 4.87 -8.60 -3.13
N PHE A 190 5.76 -8.76 -2.15
CA PHE A 190 7.16 -9.05 -2.43
C PHE A 190 7.39 -10.45 -3.02
N LEU A 191 6.53 -11.43 -2.76
CA LEU A 191 6.62 -12.75 -3.42
C LEU A 191 6.41 -12.63 -4.94
N LEU A 192 5.61 -11.66 -5.37
CA LEU A 192 5.31 -11.41 -6.79
C LEU A 192 6.42 -10.61 -7.49
N LEU A 193 7.22 -9.85 -6.73
CA LEU A 193 8.22 -8.93 -7.27
C LEU A 193 9.66 -9.38 -7.01
N THR A 194 9.99 -9.81 -5.79
CA THR A 194 11.31 -10.32 -5.41
C THR A 194 11.14 -11.59 -4.57
N PRO A 195 10.89 -12.76 -5.20
CA PRO A 195 10.43 -13.97 -4.52
C PRO A 195 11.27 -14.39 -3.31
N PHE A 196 12.59 -14.25 -3.38
CA PHE A 196 13.49 -14.57 -2.25
C PHE A 196 13.24 -13.67 -1.03
N PHE A 197 13.08 -12.36 -1.26
CA PHE A 197 12.79 -11.40 -0.19
C PHE A 197 11.38 -11.62 0.38
N GLY A 198 10.38 -11.83 -0.50
CA GLY A 198 9.03 -12.20 -0.10
C GLY A 198 8.98 -13.49 0.73
N ALA A 199 9.71 -14.53 0.33
CA ALA A 199 9.79 -15.79 1.06
C ALA A 199 10.47 -15.62 2.43
N THR A 200 11.50 -14.76 2.51
CA THR A 200 12.14 -14.42 3.79
C THR A 200 11.15 -13.75 4.75
N LEU A 201 10.38 -12.77 4.27
CA LEU A 201 9.33 -12.13 5.07
C LEU A 201 8.23 -13.12 5.49
N LEU A 202 7.87 -14.06 4.63
CA LEU A 202 6.91 -15.11 4.95
C LEU A 202 7.43 -16.04 6.06
N LEU A 203 8.70 -16.44 6.00
CA LEU A 203 9.34 -17.24 7.05
C LEU A 203 9.39 -16.48 8.38
N ILE A 204 9.70 -15.18 8.35
CA ILE A 204 9.65 -14.31 9.54
C ILE A 204 8.22 -14.28 10.10
N ALA A 205 7.20 -14.11 9.25
CA ALA A 205 5.81 -14.12 9.66
C ALA A 205 5.42 -15.43 10.36
N ILE A 206 5.81 -16.57 9.80
CA ILE A 206 5.57 -17.90 10.38
C ILE A 206 6.30 -18.04 11.73
N ALA A 207 7.60 -17.69 11.78
CA ALA A 207 8.39 -17.79 13.00
C ALA A 207 7.82 -16.94 14.14
N LEU A 208 7.45 -15.69 13.86
CA LEU A 208 6.81 -14.79 14.83
C LEU A 208 5.43 -15.29 15.26
N GLY A 209 4.64 -15.84 14.34
CA GLY A 209 3.33 -16.42 14.65
C GLY A 209 3.41 -17.68 15.52
N LEU A 210 4.45 -18.50 15.35
CA LEU A 210 4.73 -19.65 16.20
C LEU A 210 5.29 -19.22 17.57
N PHE A 211 6.24 -18.28 17.59
CA PHE A 211 6.88 -17.80 18.82
C PHE A 211 5.94 -16.97 19.70
N GLY A 212 5.00 -16.24 19.11
CA GLY A 212 4.00 -15.46 19.84
C GLY A 212 3.11 -16.31 20.75
N ARG A 213 3.03 -17.62 20.54
CA ARG A 213 2.33 -18.55 21.44
C ARG A 213 3.07 -18.74 22.78
N PHE A 214 4.39 -18.61 22.77
CA PHE A 214 5.25 -18.79 23.94
C PHE A 214 5.55 -17.47 24.68
N ALA A 215 5.54 -16.34 23.97
CA ALA A 215 5.76 -15.01 24.56
C ALA A 215 4.56 -14.44 25.37
N ARG A 216 3.46 -15.21 25.49
CA ARG A 216 2.29 -14.88 26.33
C ARG A 216 2.26 -15.64 27.68
N ALA A 217 3.28 -16.46 27.96
CA ALA A 217 3.50 -17.12 29.25
C ALA A 217 4.45 -16.31 30.13
#